data_AF-A0A0M2Q171-F1
#
_entry.id   AF-A0A0M2Q171-F1
#
_cell.length_a   1.000
_cell.length_b   1.000
_cell.length_c   1.000
_cell.angle_alpha   90.00
_cell.angle_beta   90.00
_cell.angle_gamma   90.00
#
_symmetry.space_group_name_H-M   'P 1'
#
loop_
_entity.id
_entity.type
_entity.pdbx_description
1 polymer ?
#
loop_
_entity_poly.entity_id
_entity_poly.type
_entity_poly.pdbx_seq_one_letter_code
_entity_poly.pdbx_strand_id
1 'polypeptide(L)'
;GEGAITIEATAGIGRDSYLDGVGLGFVDVTAVNGAITITGIGSGTSIGGNSQGMTLDQVRITSTGTGANVGGITVTGTAVAGSGSQGLYAVNSSIQAADGEIAITGTGATGPGNFNAGLHLVNTTVQSIGNSATKAGTVTLTGTGGSGTSRLYGIELEGDATEISSYTGDIVLTGIGGAGTGTDNTGINLRDGSEIKSLGTGANAATITLFGTAGTGTLYNDGVRIQNTNATPTPVLRISAIDGAINVTGNASGSGDSTGIVLAQGALIESTNLAPITLIGLGGTGANNNQRGVFGSGNAAIRSVHGDIDITGTAQGSGSGEDGVYLAMPAGIQVTGTGNITIVGQGSTLGSGVGILVSGTPISTNTGAIDLT
;
A
#
# COMPACT_ATOMS: atom_id res chain seq x y z
N GLY A 1 14.85 -27.05 5.83
CA GLY A 1 15.90 -27.48 6.79
C GLY A 1 16.55 -26.26 7.42
N GLU A 2 17.68 -26.41 8.10
CA GLU A 2 18.45 -25.25 8.64
C GLU A 2 19.22 -24.48 7.56
N GLY A 3 19.50 -25.11 6.41
CA GLY A 3 20.20 -24.46 5.31
C GLY A 3 19.37 -23.37 4.63
N ALA A 4 20.07 -22.36 4.11
CA ALA A 4 19.48 -21.33 3.27
C ALA A 4 18.99 -21.92 1.93
N ILE A 5 17.94 -21.32 1.37
CA ILE A 5 17.39 -21.67 0.05
C ILE A 5 17.55 -20.44 -0.84
N THR A 6 18.19 -20.62 -2.00
CA THR A 6 18.36 -19.56 -3.01
C THR A 6 17.80 -20.04 -4.35
N ILE A 7 16.89 -19.28 -4.93
CA ILE A 7 16.34 -19.49 -6.28
C ILE A 7 16.56 -18.22 -7.09
N GLU A 8 17.35 -18.29 -8.16
CA GLU A 8 17.66 -17.13 -8.99
C GLU A 8 17.53 -17.48 -10.46
N ALA A 9 16.84 -16.65 -11.22
CA ALA A 9 16.80 -16.77 -12.67
C ALA A 9 16.59 -15.43 -13.38
N THR A 10 17.10 -15.36 -14.61
CA THR A 10 16.95 -14.22 -15.52
C THR A 10 16.37 -14.73 -16.83
N ALA A 11 15.31 -14.08 -17.31
CA ALA A 11 14.66 -14.47 -18.54
C ALA A 11 15.59 -14.26 -19.75
N GLY A 12 15.48 -15.14 -20.73
CA GLY A 12 16.18 -15.00 -22.00
C GLY A 12 15.66 -13.85 -22.86
N ILE A 13 16.38 -13.57 -23.95
CA ILE A 13 15.95 -12.61 -24.98
C ILE A 13 14.96 -13.28 -25.94
N GLY A 14 13.81 -12.64 -26.17
CA GLY A 14 12.77 -13.19 -27.05
C GLY A 14 11.70 -12.15 -27.39
N ARG A 15 10.85 -12.48 -28.36
CA ARG A 15 9.69 -11.64 -28.75
C ARG A 15 8.36 -12.15 -28.16
N ASP A 16 8.42 -13.15 -27.28
CA ASP A 16 7.26 -13.81 -26.71
C ASP A 16 6.73 -13.05 -25.49
N SER A 17 5.43 -13.17 -25.25
CA SER A 17 4.70 -12.33 -24.28
C SER A 17 4.84 -12.75 -22.81
N TYR A 18 5.64 -13.77 -22.50
CA TYR A 18 5.76 -14.41 -21.18
C TYR A 18 7.21 -14.83 -20.92
N LEU A 19 8.09 -13.85 -20.74
CA LEU A 19 9.50 -14.08 -20.43
C LEU A 19 9.77 -13.65 -18.99
N ASP A 20 9.26 -14.48 -18.07
CA ASP A 20 9.42 -14.25 -16.64
C ASP A 20 10.82 -14.61 -16.18
N GLY A 21 11.38 -13.81 -15.27
CA GLY A 21 12.68 -14.13 -14.66
C GLY A 21 12.61 -15.42 -13.85
N VAL A 22 11.69 -15.46 -12.90
CA VAL A 22 11.32 -16.66 -12.14
C VAL A 22 9.81 -16.84 -12.21
N GLY A 23 9.35 -18.02 -12.64
CA GLY A 23 7.95 -18.42 -12.55
C GLY A 23 7.82 -19.64 -11.63
N LEU A 24 7.17 -19.48 -10.48
CA LEU A 24 6.86 -20.57 -9.57
C LEU A 24 5.35 -20.82 -9.57
N GLY A 25 4.96 -22.09 -9.73
CA GLY A 25 3.56 -22.51 -9.73
C GLY A 25 3.39 -23.79 -8.91
N PHE A 26 2.46 -23.81 -7.95
CA PHE A 26 2.16 -24.99 -7.13
C PHE A 26 3.36 -25.54 -6.36
N VAL A 27 4.17 -24.67 -5.76
CA VAL A 27 5.39 -25.03 -5.03
C VAL A 27 5.31 -24.61 -3.57
N ASP A 28 5.79 -25.49 -2.68
CA ASP A 28 6.08 -25.18 -1.28
C ASP A 28 7.61 -24.97 -1.10
N VAL A 29 8.01 -23.79 -0.63
CA VAL A 29 9.40 -23.46 -0.27
C VAL A 29 9.45 -23.26 1.24
N THR A 30 10.21 -24.09 1.95
CA THR A 30 10.24 -24.06 3.43
C THR A 30 11.64 -24.15 4.01
N ALA A 31 11.97 -23.17 4.86
CA ALA A 31 13.17 -23.16 5.68
C ALA A 31 12.81 -23.04 7.17
N VAL A 32 13.70 -23.54 8.03
CA VAL A 32 13.55 -23.40 9.48
C VAL A 32 14.37 -22.18 9.92
N ASN A 33 15.69 -22.34 10.04
CA ASN A 33 16.58 -21.26 10.46
C ASN A 33 17.28 -20.56 9.29
N GLY A 34 17.32 -21.19 8.11
CA GLY A 34 17.95 -20.63 6.93
C GLY A 34 17.11 -19.56 6.27
N ALA A 35 17.76 -18.57 5.66
CA ALA A 35 17.06 -17.57 4.86
C ALA A 35 16.52 -18.20 3.56
N ILE A 36 15.37 -17.69 3.08
CA ILE A 36 14.83 -18.00 1.76
C ILE A 36 15.01 -16.77 0.89
N THR A 37 15.79 -16.87 -0.19
CA THR A 37 15.99 -15.79 -1.15
C THR A 37 15.54 -16.23 -2.53
N ILE A 38 14.64 -15.47 -3.14
CA ILE A 38 14.16 -15.71 -4.51
C ILE A 38 14.35 -14.43 -5.31
N THR A 39 15.08 -14.50 -6.43
CA THR A 39 15.34 -13.36 -7.31
C THR A 39 14.98 -13.68 -8.75
N GLY A 40 14.05 -12.92 -9.33
CA GLY A 40 13.65 -13.03 -10.73
C GLY A 40 13.89 -11.73 -11.49
N ILE A 41 14.56 -11.82 -12.64
CA ILE A 41 14.77 -10.70 -13.56
C ILE A 41 14.13 -11.03 -14.93
N GLY A 42 13.11 -10.27 -15.33
CA GLY A 42 12.38 -10.44 -16.58
C GLY A 42 13.20 -10.01 -17.81
N SER A 43 12.65 -10.22 -19.01
CA SER A 43 13.40 -9.93 -20.25
C SER A 43 13.55 -8.44 -20.54
N GLY A 44 14.70 -8.04 -21.11
CA GLY A 44 15.01 -6.64 -21.45
C GLY A 44 14.65 -6.19 -22.86
N THR A 45 13.93 -7.00 -23.64
CA THR A 45 13.68 -6.73 -25.08
C THR A 45 12.23 -6.92 -25.52
N SER A 46 11.31 -7.26 -24.62
CA SER A 46 9.91 -7.46 -25.00
C SER A 46 9.25 -6.12 -25.31
N ILE A 47 8.96 -5.90 -26.59
CA ILE A 47 8.17 -4.77 -27.12
C ILE A 47 6.66 -5.08 -27.10
N GLY A 48 6.28 -6.24 -26.55
CA GLY A 48 4.90 -6.63 -26.26
C GLY A 48 4.86 -7.80 -25.28
N GLY A 49 3.99 -7.73 -24.27
CA GLY A 49 3.70 -8.81 -23.33
C GLY A 49 4.03 -8.53 -21.86
N ASN A 50 3.47 -9.39 -21.00
CA ASN A 50 3.55 -9.40 -19.53
C ASN A 50 4.84 -10.10 -19.07
N SER A 51 6.01 -9.54 -19.38
CA SER A 51 7.31 -10.11 -18.98
C SER A 51 7.60 -9.76 -17.53
N GLN A 52 7.17 -10.62 -16.60
CA GLN A 52 7.30 -10.32 -15.18
C GLN A 52 8.76 -10.48 -14.72
N GLY A 53 9.16 -9.71 -13.71
CA GLY A 53 10.39 -10.04 -13.00
C GLY A 53 10.25 -11.39 -12.33
N MET A 54 9.14 -11.57 -11.62
CA MET A 54 8.76 -12.81 -10.97
C MET A 54 7.25 -13.02 -11.00
N THR A 55 6.84 -14.27 -11.20
CA THR A 55 5.47 -14.74 -11.06
C THR A 55 5.38 -15.81 -9.98
N LEU A 56 4.49 -15.63 -9.01
CA LEU A 56 4.11 -16.63 -8.00
C LEU A 56 2.63 -16.99 -8.19
N ASP A 57 2.32 -18.21 -8.60
CA ASP A 57 0.94 -18.69 -8.74
C ASP A 57 0.69 -19.89 -7.82
N GLN A 58 -0.14 -19.70 -6.81
CA GLN A 58 -0.42 -20.75 -5.81
C GLN A 58 0.84 -21.29 -5.14
N VAL A 59 1.75 -20.39 -4.78
CA VAL A 59 3.02 -20.70 -4.11
C VAL A 59 2.88 -20.49 -2.61
N ARG A 60 3.53 -21.34 -1.83
CA ARG A 60 3.70 -21.15 -0.39
C ARG A 60 5.18 -21.02 -0.05
N ILE A 61 5.53 -19.92 0.58
CA ILE A 61 6.89 -19.65 1.08
C ILE A 61 6.78 -19.54 2.60
N THR A 62 7.54 -20.35 3.34
CA THR A 62 7.43 -20.42 4.79
C THR A 62 8.79 -20.47 5.47
N SER A 63 9.05 -19.51 6.37
CA SER A 63 10.16 -19.55 7.33
C SER A 63 9.61 -19.87 8.73
N THR A 64 9.97 -21.02 9.28
CA THR A 64 9.41 -21.51 10.57
C THR A 64 10.29 -21.26 11.77
N GLY A 65 11.47 -20.67 11.58
CA GLY A 65 12.43 -20.38 12.65
C GLY A 65 11.88 -19.41 13.68
N THR A 66 12.14 -19.69 14.95
CA THR A 66 11.82 -18.81 16.08
C THR A 66 13.07 -18.42 16.86
N GLY A 67 13.06 -17.24 17.48
CA GLY A 67 14.17 -16.69 18.25
C GLY A 67 15.10 -15.76 17.47
N ALA A 68 16.22 -15.40 18.10
CA ALA A 68 17.17 -14.47 17.53
C ALA A 68 17.93 -15.07 16.34
N ASN A 69 18.22 -14.24 15.32
CA ASN A 69 19.03 -14.58 14.14
C ASN A 69 18.45 -15.68 13.24
N VAL A 70 17.13 -15.84 13.20
CA VAL A 70 16.48 -16.72 12.23
C VAL A 70 16.46 -16.06 10.85
N GLY A 71 16.68 -16.86 9.81
CA GLY A 71 16.61 -16.41 8.42
C GLY A 71 15.23 -15.91 8.03
N GLY A 72 15.19 -14.75 7.38
CA GLY A 72 13.98 -14.19 6.80
C GLY A 72 13.66 -14.75 5.41
N ILE A 73 12.61 -14.20 4.82
CA ILE A 73 12.20 -14.40 3.43
C ILE A 73 12.53 -13.13 2.65
N THR A 74 13.25 -13.25 1.55
CA THR A 74 13.51 -12.18 0.60
C THR A 74 13.03 -12.59 -0.78
N VAL A 75 12.13 -11.81 -1.37
CA VAL A 75 11.59 -12.04 -2.71
C VAL A 75 11.78 -10.78 -3.54
N THR A 76 12.53 -10.89 -4.64
CA THR A 76 12.87 -9.76 -5.50
C THR A 76 12.48 -10.05 -6.94
N GLY A 77 11.55 -9.27 -7.48
CA GLY A 77 11.15 -9.32 -8.88
C GLY A 77 11.47 -8.02 -9.61
N THR A 78 12.24 -8.09 -10.70
CA THR A 78 12.55 -6.94 -11.55
C THR A 78 12.13 -7.22 -12.99
N ALA A 79 11.08 -6.56 -13.47
CA ALA A 79 10.78 -6.56 -14.89
C ALA A 79 11.65 -5.51 -15.59
N VAL A 80 12.25 -5.85 -16.72
CA VAL A 80 13.23 -4.97 -17.39
C VAL A 80 12.57 -4.18 -18.51
N ALA A 81 11.90 -4.86 -19.43
CA ALA A 81 11.15 -4.24 -20.51
C ALA A 81 9.74 -4.84 -20.67
N GLY A 82 8.80 -4.07 -21.20
CA GLY A 82 7.47 -4.56 -21.56
C GLY A 82 6.31 -3.61 -21.32
N SER A 83 5.11 -4.10 -21.63
CA SER A 83 3.82 -3.45 -21.37
C SER A 83 2.97 -4.39 -20.53
N GLY A 84 2.41 -3.92 -19.42
CA GLY A 84 1.74 -4.78 -18.44
C GLY A 84 2.70 -5.60 -17.59
N SER A 85 3.99 -5.26 -17.61
CA SER A 85 5.07 -6.04 -17.01
C SER A 85 5.39 -5.52 -15.60
N GLN A 86 5.08 -6.36 -14.62
CA GLN A 86 5.20 -6.15 -13.20
C GLN A 86 6.51 -6.71 -12.66
N GLY A 87 7.10 -6.03 -11.68
CA GLY A 87 8.30 -6.52 -11.01
C GLY A 87 8.05 -7.87 -10.36
N LEU A 88 7.04 -7.92 -9.48
CA LEU A 88 6.54 -9.15 -8.90
C LEU A 88 5.01 -9.21 -9.04
N TYR A 89 4.53 -10.28 -9.66
CA TYR A 89 3.13 -10.65 -9.71
C TYR A 89 2.91 -11.90 -8.86
N ALA A 90 2.15 -11.79 -7.77
CA ALA A 90 1.78 -12.94 -6.96
C ALA A 90 0.26 -13.10 -6.92
N VAL A 91 -0.20 -14.30 -7.23
CA VAL A 91 -1.61 -14.66 -7.27
C VAL A 91 -1.86 -15.91 -6.45
N ASN A 92 -2.90 -15.89 -5.61
CA ASN A 92 -3.33 -17.01 -4.76
C ASN A 92 -2.20 -17.61 -3.91
N SER A 93 -1.21 -16.81 -3.53
CA SER A 93 0.02 -17.27 -2.89
C SER A 93 0.05 -16.93 -1.38
N SER A 94 0.97 -17.54 -0.65
CA SER A 94 1.18 -17.28 0.78
C SER A 94 2.67 -17.16 1.10
N ILE A 95 3.03 -16.10 1.81
CA ILE A 95 4.39 -15.83 2.28
C ILE A 95 4.31 -15.63 3.78
N GLN A 96 4.95 -16.50 4.55
CA GLN A 96 4.80 -16.51 6.00
C GLN A 96 6.14 -16.70 6.70
N ALA A 97 6.42 -15.88 7.70
CA ALA A 97 7.57 -16.04 8.58
C ALA A 97 7.10 -16.06 10.04
N ALA A 98 7.72 -16.91 10.86
CA ALA A 98 7.53 -16.89 12.31
C ALA A 98 8.22 -15.66 12.92
N ASP A 99 9.53 -15.70 13.13
CA ASP A 99 10.25 -14.55 13.69
C ASP A 99 11.19 -13.87 12.69
N GLY A 100 11.40 -14.45 11.50
CA GLY A 100 12.24 -13.87 10.44
C GLY A 100 11.59 -12.68 9.74
N GLU A 101 12.40 -11.78 9.20
CA GLU A 101 11.92 -10.67 8.35
C GLU A 101 11.27 -11.21 7.07
N ILE A 102 10.27 -10.51 6.55
CA ILE A 102 9.76 -10.70 5.19
C ILE A 102 10.04 -9.43 4.39
N ALA A 103 10.92 -9.53 3.39
CA ALA A 103 11.24 -8.43 2.48
C ALA A 103 10.81 -8.80 1.06
N ILE A 104 9.90 -8.02 0.49
CA ILE A 104 9.38 -8.21 -0.88
C ILE A 104 9.65 -6.95 -1.68
N THR A 105 10.39 -7.09 -2.78
CA THR A 105 10.75 -5.98 -3.66
C THR A 105 10.28 -6.25 -5.09
N GLY A 106 9.56 -5.29 -5.66
CA GLY A 106 9.08 -5.33 -7.03
C GLY A 106 9.46 -4.06 -7.81
N THR A 107 10.08 -4.21 -8.98
CA THR A 107 10.36 -3.10 -9.91
C THR A 107 9.70 -3.37 -11.26
N GLY A 108 8.75 -2.52 -11.65
CA GLY A 108 8.01 -2.63 -12.90
C GLY A 108 8.88 -2.30 -14.12
N ALA A 109 8.45 -2.77 -15.29
CA ALA A 109 9.25 -2.67 -16.50
C ALA A 109 9.39 -1.24 -17.04
N THR A 110 10.48 -1.02 -17.77
CA THR A 110 10.60 0.13 -18.65
C THR A 110 9.99 -0.17 -20.02
N GLY A 111 9.04 0.64 -20.48
CA GLY A 111 8.46 0.39 -21.80
C GLY A 111 7.23 1.24 -22.11
N PRO A 112 6.83 1.29 -23.39
CA PRO A 112 5.55 1.86 -23.75
C PRO A 112 4.44 0.93 -23.24
N GLY A 113 3.41 1.45 -22.58
CA GLY A 113 2.32 0.60 -22.11
C GLY A 113 1.63 1.11 -20.85
N ASN A 114 0.65 0.34 -20.39
CA ASN A 114 0.01 0.57 -19.09
C ASN A 114 0.38 -0.58 -18.15
N PHE A 115 0.12 -0.40 -16.85
CA PHE A 115 0.15 -1.49 -15.87
C PHE A 115 1.53 -2.13 -15.65
N ASN A 116 2.60 -1.34 -15.75
CA ASN A 116 3.95 -1.76 -15.35
C ASN A 116 4.14 -1.51 -13.85
N ALA A 117 3.49 -2.31 -13.01
CA ALA A 117 3.53 -2.12 -11.55
C ALA A 117 4.84 -2.64 -10.92
N GLY A 118 5.25 -2.10 -9.78
CA GLY A 118 6.33 -2.67 -8.99
C GLY A 118 5.94 -4.01 -8.42
N LEU A 119 4.94 -3.98 -7.54
CA LEU A 119 4.39 -5.14 -6.84
C LEU A 119 2.88 -5.23 -7.10
N HIS A 120 2.40 -6.39 -7.52
CA HIS A 120 0.97 -6.68 -7.66
C HIS A 120 0.62 -7.99 -6.95
N LEU A 121 -0.11 -7.88 -5.85
CA LEU A 121 -0.56 -9.01 -5.03
C LEU A 121 -2.07 -9.20 -5.20
N VAL A 122 -2.45 -10.35 -5.74
CA VAL A 122 -3.85 -10.74 -5.97
C VAL A 122 -4.18 -11.97 -5.14
N ASN A 123 -5.18 -11.89 -4.27
CA ASN A 123 -5.56 -12.96 -3.34
C ASN A 123 -4.36 -13.61 -2.63
N THR A 124 -3.38 -12.78 -2.24
CA THR A 124 -2.10 -13.25 -1.70
C THR A 124 -1.92 -12.79 -0.27
N THR A 125 -1.43 -13.70 0.58
CA THR A 125 -1.21 -13.42 2.01
C THR A 125 0.28 -13.23 2.30
N VAL A 126 0.62 -12.20 3.10
CA VAL A 126 1.96 -11.97 3.63
C VAL A 126 1.87 -11.78 5.14
N GLN A 127 2.41 -12.73 5.90
CA GLN A 127 2.13 -12.83 7.34
C GLN A 127 3.38 -13.03 8.18
N SER A 128 3.61 -12.13 9.14
CA SER A 128 4.54 -12.36 10.25
C SER A 128 3.76 -12.90 11.45
N ILE A 129 3.90 -14.19 11.74
CA ILE A 129 3.08 -14.90 12.74
C ILE A 129 3.73 -14.96 14.13
N GLY A 130 4.94 -14.41 14.28
CA GLY A 130 5.66 -14.33 15.54
C GLY A 130 4.92 -13.47 16.56
N ASN A 131 4.40 -14.14 17.59
CA ASN A 131 3.66 -13.53 18.70
C ASN A 131 4.43 -13.67 20.04
N SER A 132 5.76 -13.60 19.96
CA SER A 132 6.63 -13.64 21.14
C SER A 132 6.62 -12.30 21.87
N ALA A 133 7.09 -12.27 23.13
CA ALA A 133 7.36 -11.04 23.85
C ALA A 133 8.43 -10.15 23.17
N THR A 134 9.23 -10.73 22.29
CA THR A 134 10.19 -10.03 21.43
C THR A 134 9.54 -9.71 20.08
N LYS A 135 9.81 -8.53 19.51
CA LYS A 135 9.38 -8.18 18.15
C LYS A 135 9.84 -9.25 17.14
N ALA A 136 8.90 -9.81 16.38
CA ALA A 136 9.19 -10.58 15.19
C ALA A 136 9.82 -9.68 14.10
N GLY A 137 10.37 -10.31 13.07
CA GLY A 137 10.88 -9.61 11.90
C GLY A 137 9.82 -8.77 11.21
N THR A 138 10.25 -7.61 10.71
CA THR A 138 9.42 -6.66 9.95
C THR A 138 8.88 -7.31 8.66
N VAL A 139 7.68 -6.90 8.25
CA VAL A 139 7.12 -7.17 6.93
C VAL A 139 7.31 -5.92 6.07
N THR A 140 8.26 -5.97 5.15
CA THR A 140 8.62 -4.85 4.26
C THR A 140 8.22 -5.17 2.82
N LEU A 141 7.33 -4.36 2.25
CA LEU A 141 6.97 -4.39 0.82
C LEU A 141 7.47 -3.11 0.17
N THR A 142 8.34 -3.23 -0.83
CA THR A 142 8.85 -2.11 -1.63
C THR A 142 8.46 -2.31 -3.09
N GLY A 143 7.71 -1.36 -3.64
CA GLY A 143 7.26 -1.42 -5.02
C GLY A 143 7.57 -0.14 -5.76
N THR A 144 8.25 -0.25 -6.90
CA THR A 144 8.49 0.88 -7.83
C THR A 144 7.83 0.59 -9.17
N GLY A 145 6.84 1.39 -9.53
CA GLY A 145 6.21 1.36 -10.84
C GLY A 145 7.23 1.69 -11.92
N GLY A 146 7.08 1.04 -13.07
CA GLY A 146 7.96 1.22 -14.23
C GLY A 146 7.70 2.50 -15.01
N SER A 147 8.11 2.53 -16.27
CA SER A 147 7.70 3.60 -17.20
C SER A 147 6.49 3.18 -18.04
N GLY A 148 5.83 4.13 -18.70
CA GLY A 148 4.66 3.87 -19.52
C GLY A 148 3.72 5.06 -19.56
N THR A 149 2.42 4.78 -19.66
CA THR A 149 1.37 5.79 -19.76
C THR A 149 0.56 5.84 -18.47
N SER A 150 -0.18 4.78 -18.12
CA SER A 150 -1.12 4.77 -16.99
C SER A 150 -1.01 3.51 -16.14
N ARG A 151 -1.55 3.56 -14.91
CA ARG A 151 -1.60 2.44 -13.95
C ARG A 151 -0.22 1.90 -13.58
N LEU A 152 0.77 2.78 -13.47
CA LEU A 152 2.13 2.41 -13.11
C LEU A 152 2.26 2.37 -11.58
N TYR A 153 1.59 1.42 -10.93
CA TYR A 153 1.53 1.38 -9.48
C TYR A 153 2.88 1.02 -8.85
N GLY A 154 3.23 1.66 -7.73
CA GLY A 154 4.33 1.17 -6.90
C GLY A 154 3.95 -0.19 -6.31
N ILE A 155 2.92 -0.18 -5.47
CA ILE A 155 2.32 -1.38 -4.87
C ILE A 155 0.82 -1.40 -5.19
N GLU A 156 0.31 -2.53 -5.67
CA GLU A 156 -1.11 -2.83 -5.79
C GLU A 156 -1.47 -4.08 -4.98
N LEU A 157 -2.41 -3.92 -4.05
CA LEU A 157 -3.06 -5.02 -3.31
C LEU A 157 -4.51 -5.14 -3.80
N GLU A 158 -4.88 -6.31 -4.32
CA GLU A 158 -6.19 -6.52 -4.95
C GLU A 158 -6.84 -7.82 -4.50
N GLY A 159 -8.13 -7.77 -4.19
CA GLY A 159 -8.95 -8.93 -3.89
C GLY A 159 -9.10 -9.21 -2.40
N ASP A 160 -10.27 -9.74 -2.06
CA ASP A 160 -10.76 -10.01 -0.70
C ASP A 160 -9.87 -10.96 0.12
N ALA A 161 -9.07 -11.78 -0.56
CA ALA A 161 -8.12 -12.70 0.08
C ALA A 161 -6.69 -12.14 0.16
N THR A 162 -6.46 -10.90 -0.28
CA THR A 162 -5.17 -10.24 -0.12
C THR A 162 -5.05 -9.64 1.27
N GLU A 163 -4.12 -10.19 2.06
CA GLU A 163 -3.92 -9.78 3.45
C GLU A 163 -2.43 -9.61 3.76
N ILE A 164 -2.08 -8.48 4.36
CA ILE A 164 -0.79 -8.27 5.01
C ILE A 164 -1.03 -8.20 6.52
N SER A 165 -0.44 -9.11 7.30
CA SER A 165 -0.67 -9.11 8.74
C SER A 165 0.55 -9.43 9.58
N SER A 166 0.55 -8.91 10.80
CA SER A 166 1.60 -9.15 11.78
C SER A 166 1.09 -8.98 13.20
N TYR A 167 1.64 -9.75 14.14
CA TYR A 167 1.43 -9.52 15.57
C TYR A 167 2.40 -8.46 16.10
N THR A 168 3.71 -8.66 15.94
CA THR A 168 4.73 -7.84 16.62
C THR A 168 5.79 -7.23 15.71
N GLY A 169 6.03 -7.83 14.53
CA GLY A 169 6.91 -7.25 13.51
C GLY A 169 6.21 -6.11 12.79
N ASP A 170 6.86 -4.96 12.62
CA ASP A 170 6.21 -3.81 11.96
C ASP A 170 5.85 -4.13 10.49
N ILE A 171 4.81 -3.50 9.97
CA ILE A 171 4.38 -3.63 8.57
C ILE A 171 4.73 -2.33 7.86
N VAL A 172 5.60 -2.39 6.86
CA VAL A 172 6.09 -1.23 6.12
C VAL A 172 5.86 -1.43 4.63
N LEU A 173 5.02 -0.59 4.04
CA LEU A 173 4.78 -0.54 2.59
C LEU A 173 5.36 0.77 2.04
N THR A 174 6.26 0.66 1.09
CA THR A 174 6.83 1.80 0.34
C THR A 174 6.52 1.64 -1.14
N GLY A 175 5.61 2.46 -1.64
CA GLY A 175 5.17 2.42 -3.03
C GLY A 175 5.50 3.71 -3.78
N ILE A 176 6.21 3.60 -4.89
CA ILE A 176 6.51 4.72 -5.79
C ILE A 176 5.84 4.45 -7.14
N GLY A 177 4.89 5.31 -7.52
CA GLY A 177 4.25 5.27 -8.82
C GLY A 177 5.23 5.63 -9.94
N GLY A 178 5.04 5.02 -11.11
CA GLY A 178 5.89 5.19 -12.27
C GLY A 178 5.76 6.55 -12.96
N ALA A 179 6.78 6.97 -13.70
CA ALA A 179 6.84 8.25 -14.40
C ALA A 179 6.01 8.27 -15.70
N GLY A 180 4.73 7.90 -15.61
CA GLY A 180 3.80 7.88 -16.73
C GLY A 180 3.17 9.24 -17.00
N THR A 181 2.74 9.46 -18.24
CA THR A 181 2.07 10.71 -18.67
C THR A 181 0.54 10.66 -18.53
N GLY A 182 -0.03 9.47 -18.35
CA GLY A 182 -1.46 9.20 -18.23
C GLY A 182 -1.96 9.24 -16.80
N THR A 183 -2.91 8.36 -16.47
CA THR A 183 -3.63 8.38 -15.19
C THR A 183 -3.21 7.25 -14.26
N ASP A 184 -3.64 7.32 -12.99
CA ASP A 184 -3.53 6.21 -12.03
C ASP A 184 -2.09 5.75 -11.76
N ASN A 185 -1.09 6.64 -11.83
CA ASN A 185 0.28 6.28 -11.45
C ASN A 185 0.45 6.41 -9.93
N THR A 186 -0.30 5.59 -9.18
CA THR A 186 -0.40 5.66 -7.72
C THR A 186 0.84 5.06 -7.03
N GLY A 187 1.25 5.63 -5.89
CA GLY A 187 2.30 5.03 -5.06
C GLY A 187 1.86 3.69 -4.47
N ILE A 188 0.83 3.71 -3.63
CA ILE A 188 0.21 2.53 -3.03
C ILE A 188 -1.29 2.51 -3.35
N ASN A 189 -1.76 1.42 -3.95
CA ASN A 189 -3.16 1.20 -4.31
C ASN A 189 -3.72 -0.03 -3.58
N LEU A 190 -4.62 0.17 -2.63
CA LEU A 190 -5.41 -0.92 -2.03
C LEU A 190 -6.76 -0.96 -2.72
N ARG A 191 -7.15 -2.14 -3.21
CA ARG A 191 -8.41 -2.35 -3.91
C ARG A 191 -9.14 -3.60 -3.48
N ASP A 192 -10.45 -3.58 -3.72
CA ASP A 192 -11.34 -4.74 -3.74
C ASP A 192 -11.15 -5.68 -2.54
N GLY A 193 -11.45 -5.17 -1.35
CA GLY A 193 -11.47 -5.99 -0.13
C GLY A 193 -10.11 -6.36 0.47
N SER A 194 -8.99 -5.89 -0.09
CA SER A 194 -7.66 -6.11 0.51
C SER A 194 -7.54 -5.54 1.93
N GLU A 195 -6.76 -6.22 2.78
CA GLU A 195 -6.62 -5.87 4.19
C GLU A 195 -5.16 -5.76 4.66
N ILE A 196 -4.92 -4.84 5.60
CA ILE A 196 -3.66 -4.70 6.34
C ILE A 196 -3.97 -4.71 7.84
N LYS A 197 -3.35 -5.61 8.61
CA LYS A 197 -3.72 -5.87 10.01
C LYS A 197 -2.52 -5.95 10.96
N SER A 198 -2.57 -5.14 12.02
CA SER A 198 -1.78 -5.33 13.23
C SER A 198 -2.62 -6.03 14.28
N LEU A 199 -2.25 -7.27 14.59
CA LEU A 199 -2.99 -8.18 15.46
C LEU A 199 -2.46 -8.17 16.91
N GLY A 200 -1.31 -7.51 17.13
CA GLY A 200 -0.64 -7.49 18.43
C GLY A 200 -1.30 -6.56 19.43
N THR A 201 -1.06 -6.86 20.70
CA THR A 201 -1.46 -6.01 21.83
C THR A 201 -0.23 -5.58 22.63
N GLY A 202 -0.36 -4.50 23.39
CA GLY A 202 0.70 -3.93 24.20
C GLY A 202 1.79 -3.20 23.40
N ALA A 203 2.88 -2.87 24.08
CA ALA A 203 3.94 -1.98 23.56
C ALA A 203 4.68 -2.52 22.32
N ASN A 204 4.59 -3.83 22.07
CA ASN A 204 5.26 -4.48 20.93
C ASN A 204 4.30 -4.80 19.78
N ALA A 205 3.05 -4.34 19.84
CA ALA A 205 2.12 -4.48 18.73
C ALA A 205 2.70 -3.87 17.44
N ALA A 206 2.53 -4.57 16.32
CA ALA A 206 3.07 -4.14 15.02
C ALA A 206 2.56 -2.75 14.63
N THR A 207 3.46 -1.84 14.27
CA THR A 207 3.08 -0.57 13.65
C THR A 207 2.84 -0.79 12.15
N ILE A 208 1.75 -0.25 11.62
CA ILE A 208 1.49 -0.20 10.18
C ILE A 208 1.99 1.15 9.65
N THR A 209 2.86 1.12 8.64
CA THR A 209 3.37 2.32 7.96
C THR A 209 3.22 2.18 6.45
N LEU A 210 2.44 3.07 5.84
CA LEU A 210 2.31 3.18 4.39
C LEU A 210 2.95 4.49 3.94
N PHE A 211 3.92 4.41 3.04
CA PHE A 211 4.53 5.55 2.37
C PHE A 211 4.33 5.44 0.86
N GLY A 212 3.36 6.20 0.34
CA GLY A 212 3.03 6.21 -1.07
C GLY A 212 3.45 7.51 -1.74
N THR A 213 4.24 7.45 -2.81
CA THR A 213 4.54 8.59 -3.67
C THR A 213 4.02 8.34 -5.08
N ALA A 214 3.19 9.22 -5.61
CA ALA A 214 2.65 9.08 -6.95
C ALA A 214 3.67 9.44 -8.03
N GLY A 215 3.41 8.97 -9.24
CA GLY A 215 4.06 9.40 -10.46
C GLY A 215 3.54 10.74 -11.01
N THR A 216 4.19 11.24 -12.06
CA THR A 216 4.00 12.60 -12.60
C THR A 216 2.91 12.71 -13.68
N GLY A 217 1.87 11.89 -13.61
CA GLY A 217 0.84 11.79 -14.64
C GLY A 217 -0.12 12.98 -14.70
N THR A 218 -1.23 12.78 -15.40
CA THR A 218 -2.37 13.72 -15.45
C THR A 218 -3.31 13.46 -14.28
N LEU A 219 -4.31 12.58 -14.39
CA LEU A 219 -5.36 12.39 -13.37
C LEU A 219 -5.09 11.18 -12.45
N TYR A 220 -5.61 11.23 -11.23
CA TYR A 220 -5.64 10.15 -10.23
C TYR A 220 -4.26 9.59 -9.87
N ASN A 221 -3.22 10.41 -9.96
CA ASN A 221 -1.88 10.03 -9.50
C ASN A 221 -1.80 10.35 -8.01
N ASP A 222 -2.31 9.42 -7.21
CA ASP A 222 -2.43 9.57 -5.77
C ASP A 222 -1.22 8.97 -5.05
N GLY A 223 -0.85 9.53 -3.90
CA GLY A 223 0.21 8.96 -3.08
C GLY A 223 -0.21 7.58 -2.54
N VAL A 224 -1.29 7.59 -1.76
CA VAL A 224 -1.95 6.38 -1.24
C VAL A 224 -3.43 6.44 -1.60
N ARG A 225 -3.94 5.38 -2.24
CA ARG A 225 -5.36 5.24 -2.58
C ARG A 225 -5.93 3.97 -1.98
N ILE A 226 -7.03 4.14 -1.25
CA ILE A 226 -7.74 3.08 -0.54
C ILE A 226 -9.18 3.14 -1.02
N GLN A 227 -9.57 2.23 -1.92
CA GLN A 227 -10.91 2.25 -2.52
C GLN A 227 -11.38 0.87 -2.96
N ASN A 228 -12.68 0.58 -2.80
CA ASN A 228 -13.29 -0.53 -3.55
C ASN A 228 -13.73 -0.08 -4.93
N THR A 229 -13.84 -1.01 -5.88
CA THR A 229 -14.47 -0.78 -7.18
C THR A 229 -16.00 -0.88 -7.15
N ASN A 230 -16.55 -1.59 -6.15
CA ASN A 230 -17.99 -1.83 -6.03
C ASN A 230 -18.60 -0.95 -4.92
N ALA A 231 -19.74 -0.32 -5.23
CA ALA A 231 -20.45 0.58 -4.32
C ALA A 231 -21.04 -0.11 -3.07
N THR A 232 -21.15 -1.45 -3.07
CA THR A 232 -21.60 -2.26 -1.93
C THR A 232 -20.40 -2.91 -1.24
N PRO A 233 -20.00 -2.45 -0.03
CA PRO A 233 -18.71 -2.72 0.58
C PRO A 233 -18.70 -4.05 1.34
N THR A 234 -18.93 -5.16 0.63
CA THR A 234 -18.78 -6.50 1.20
C THR A 234 -17.86 -7.33 0.30
N PRO A 235 -16.66 -7.70 0.80
CA PRO A 235 -16.07 -7.31 2.09
C PRO A 235 -15.58 -5.85 2.12
N VAL A 236 -15.24 -5.38 3.32
CA VAL A 236 -14.77 -4.02 3.59
C VAL A 236 -13.25 -3.99 3.43
N LEU A 237 -12.73 -3.17 2.53
CA LEU A 237 -11.31 -2.86 2.45
C LEU A 237 -10.88 -2.17 3.76
N ARG A 238 -9.92 -2.77 4.46
CA ARG A 238 -9.60 -2.41 5.85
C ARG A 238 -8.10 -2.28 6.12
N ILE A 239 -7.72 -1.17 6.76
CA ILE A 239 -6.46 -1.08 7.53
C ILE A 239 -6.84 -1.05 9.00
N SER A 240 -6.32 -1.98 9.80
CA SER A 240 -6.69 -2.07 11.21
C SER A 240 -5.56 -2.44 12.15
N ALA A 241 -5.65 -1.93 13.38
CA ALA A 241 -4.73 -2.25 14.44
C ALA A 241 -5.45 -2.34 15.79
N ILE A 242 -4.89 -3.14 16.71
CA ILE A 242 -5.35 -3.16 18.10
C ILE A 242 -4.60 -2.07 18.89
N ASP A 243 -3.30 -2.24 19.09
CA ASP A 243 -2.48 -1.31 19.88
C ASP A 243 -1.34 -0.63 19.09
N GLY A 244 -0.91 -1.20 17.96
CA GLY A 244 0.18 -0.63 17.16
C GLY A 244 -0.31 0.50 16.24
N ALA A 245 0.47 1.56 16.09
CA ALA A 245 0.05 2.74 15.34
C ALA A 245 -0.26 2.45 13.86
N ILE A 246 -1.15 3.23 13.27
CA ILE A 246 -1.42 3.25 11.82
C ILE A 246 -0.94 4.59 11.27
N ASN A 247 0.13 4.56 10.49
CA ASN A 247 0.72 5.73 9.85
C ASN A 247 0.56 5.62 8.33
N VAL A 248 -0.11 6.59 7.72
CA VAL A 248 -0.27 6.67 6.26
C VAL A 248 0.24 8.02 5.79
N THR A 249 1.26 8.00 4.94
CA THR A 249 1.79 9.18 4.27
C THR A 249 1.61 9.01 2.77
N GLY A 250 0.94 9.97 2.14
CA GLY A 250 0.68 9.97 0.71
C GLY A 250 1.12 11.28 0.07
N ASN A 251 2.03 11.19 -0.90
CA ASN A 251 2.50 12.32 -1.69
C ASN A 251 2.03 12.16 -3.13
N ALA A 252 1.16 13.06 -3.59
CA ALA A 252 0.81 13.15 -4.99
C ALA A 252 1.86 13.96 -5.76
N SER A 253 2.07 13.58 -7.03
CA SER A 253 3.01 14.25 -7.94
C SER A 253 2.39 14.54 -9.32
N GLY A 254 1.11 14.20 -9.50
CA GLY A 254 0.41 14.41 -10.77
C GLY A 254 0.04 15.86 -11.02
N SER A 255 -0.15 16.17 -12.30
CA SER A 255 -0.50 17.51 -12.79
C SER A 255 -2.01 17.76 -12.83
N GLY A 256 -2.84 16.72 -12.76
CA GLY A 256 -4.31 16.69 -12.74
C GLY A 256 -4.90 16.48 -11.34
N ASP A 257 -6.14 15.99 -11.26
CA ASP A 257 -6.80 15.57 -10.01
C ASP A 257 -5.95 14.52 -9.27
N SER A 258 -5.09 14.96 -8.35
CA SER A 258 -4.04 14.14 -7.76
C SER A 258 -3.94 14.43 -6.27
N THR A 259 -4.31 13.45 -5.46
CA THR A 259 -4.46 13.62 -4.02
C THR A 259 -3.38 12.86 -3.25
N GLY A 260 -2.88 13.43 -2.16
CA GLY A 260 -1.93 12.74 -1.29
C GLY A 260 -2.49 11.41 -0.78
N ILE A 261 -3.63 11.46 -0.09
CA ILE A 261 -4.34 10.28 0.43
C ILE A 261 -5.80 10.30 0.00
N VAL A 262 -6.27 9.20 -0.61
CA VAL A 262 -7.68 9.00 -0.98
C VAL A 262 -8.27 7.85 -0.18
N LEU A 263 -9.39 8.12 0.51
CA LEU A 263 -10.28 7.15 1.13
C LEU A 263 -11.62 7.18 0.39
N ALA A 264 -11.97 6.11 -0.31
CA ALA A 264 -13.21 6.08 -1.09
C ALA A 264 -13.94 4.74 -0.96
N GLN A 265 -15.24 4.75 -1.29
CA GLN A 265 -16.04 3.55 -1.56
C GLN A 265 -15.87 2.43 -0.50
N GLY A 266 -16.13 2.74 0.78
CA GLY A 266 -16.10 1.74 1.85
C GLY A 266 -14.72 1.47 2.43
N ALA A 267 -13.70 2.27 2.12
CA ALA A 267 -12.43 2.27 2.83
C ALA A 267 -12.63 2.45 4.35
N LEU A 268 -12.05 1.56 5.16
CA LEU A 268 -12.08 1.64 6.61
C LEU A 268 -10.65 1.67 7.16
N ILE A 269 -10.33 2.70 7.93
CA ILE A 269 -9.15 2.71 8.80
C ILE A 269 -9.63 2.64 10.25
N GLU A 270 -9.21 1.61 10.99
CA GLU A 270 -9.78 1.32 12.32
C GLU A 270 -8.73 0.96 13.37
N SER A 271 -8.78 1.66 14.50
CA SER A 271 -8.12 1.30 15.75
C SER A 271 -9.15 0.69 16.70
N THR A 272 -8.90 -0.51 17.18
CA THR A 272 -9.82 -1.25 18.06
C THR A 272 -9.47 -1.15 19.55
N ASN A 273 -8.33 -0.54 19.87
CA ASN A 273 -7.95 -0.23 21.25
C ASN A 273 -7.12 1.07 21.31
N LEU A 274 -5.80 0.99 21.54
CA LEU A 274 -4.95 2.16 21.81
C LEU A 274 -4.22 2.70 20.59
N ALA A 275 -4.27 2.01 19.45
CA ALA A 275 -3.52 2.40 18.25
C ALA A 275 -3.90 3.82 17.78
N PRO A 276 -2.96 4.78 17.73
CA PRO A 276 -3.21 6.06 17.09
C PRO A 276 -3.27 5.89 15.57
N ILE A 277 -4.05 6.75 14.90
CA ILE A 277 -4.19 6.81 13.45
C ILE A 277 -3.66 8.16 12.98
N THR A 278 -2.68 8.13 12.08
CA THR A 278 -2.08 9.33 11.50
C THR A 278 -2.15 9.28 9.98
N LEU A 279 -2.75 10.30 9.38
CA LEU A 279 -2.89 10.47 7.93
C LEU A 279 -2.20 11.77 7.53
N ILE A 280 -1.15 11.71 6.70
CA ILE A 280 -0.42 12.88 6.19
C ILE A 280 -0.48 12.87 4.67
N GLY A 281 -1.32 13.73 4.11
CA GLY A 281 -1.54 13.85 2.67
C GLY A 281 -0.98 15.13 2.10
N LEU A 282 -0.10 15.01 1.10
CA LEU A 282 0.40 16.11 0.29
C LEU A 282 -0.17 16.00 -1.13
N GLY A 283 -0.98 16.99 -1.53
CA GLY A 283 -1.55 17.08 -2.87
C GLY A 283 -0.51 17.42 -3.93
N GLY A 284 -0.83 17.10 -5.18
CA GLY A 284 0.07 17.39 -6.31
C GLY A 284 0.33 18.88 -6.51
N THR A 285 1.40 19.21 -7.24
CA THR A 285 1.78 20.58 -7.59
C THR A 285 1.24 21.02 -8.96
N GLY A 286 0.18 20.34 -9.45
CA GLY A 286 -0.41 20.55 -10.76
C GLY A 286 -1.05 21.93 -10.94
N ALA A 287 -1.46 22.24 -12.17
CA ALA A 287 -2.22 23.45 -12.48
C ALA A 287 -3.71 23.19 -12.76
N ASN A 288 -4.11 21.92 -12.72
CA ASN A 288 -5.51 21.50 -12.86
C ASN A 288 -6.22 21.59 -11.52
N ASN A 289 -7.40 20.98 -11.39
CA ASN A 289 -8.24 21.06 -10.21
C ASN A 289 -8.03 19.87 -9.25
N ASN A 290 -8.41 20.03 -7.98
CA ASN A 290 -8.50 18.94 -7.00
C ASN A 290 -7.17 18.27 -6.61
N GLN A 291 -6.05 19.00 -6.53
CA GLN A 291 -4.81 18.51 -5.92
C GLN A 291 -4.86 18.58 -4.39
N ARG A 292 -5.70 17.71 -3.81
CA ARG A 292 -6.01 17.72 -2.37
C ARG A 292 -4.92 17.05 -1.54
N GLY A 293 -4.77 17.47 -0.29
CA GLY A 293 -3.92 16.72 0.66
C GLY A 293 -4.54 15.38 1.01
N VAL A 294 -5.69 15.42 1.69
CA VAL A 294 -6.48 14.24 2.06
C VAL A 294 -7.90 14.37 1.52
N PHE A 295 -8.39 13.34 0.83
CA PHE A 295 -9.75 13.27 0.31
C PHE A 295 -10.48 12.03 0.81
N GLY A 296 -11.60 12.22 1.49
CA GLY A 296 -12.52 11.18 1.91
C GLY A 296 -13.84 11.26 1.15
N SER A 297 -14.35 10.16 0.62
CA SER A 297 -15.63 10.11 -0.08
C SER A 297 -16.37 8.76 0.03
N GLY A 298 -17.65 8.77 -0.34
CA GLY A 298 -18.48 7.56 -0.31
C GLY A 298 -18.62 6.99 1.10
N ASN A 299 -18.85 5.70 1.23
CA ASN A 299 -19.04 5.08 2.55
C ASN A 299 -17.73 4.83 3.33
N ALA A 300 -16.67 5.62 3.06
CA ALA A 300 -15.41 5.51 3.79
C ALA A 300 -15.56 5.97 5.24
N ALA A 301 -14.74 5.43 6.15
CA ALA A 301 -14.77 5.78 7.56
C ALA A 301 -13.38 5.67 8.21
N ILE A 302 -13.17 6.46 9.25
CA ILE A 302 -12.02 6.36 10.15
C ILE A 302 -12.54 6.19 11.56
N ARG A 303 -12.13 5.12 12.26
CA ARG A 303 -12.62 4.79 13.60
C ARG A 303 -11.47 4.55 14.56
N SER A 304 -11.64 4.98 15.79
CA SER A 304 -10.77 4.61 16.89
C SER A 304 -11.57 4.36 18.16
N VAL A 305 -11.07 3.48 19.02
CA VAL A 305 -11.60 3.35 20.38
C VAL A 305 -10.90 4.34 21.29
N HIS A 306 -9.62 4.17 21.59
CA HIS A 306 -8.89 5.02 22.53
C HIS A 306 -7.75 5.83 21.89
N GLY A 307 -7.26 5.42 20.73
CA GLY A 307 -6.18 6.12 20.03
C GLY A 307 -6.65 7.43 19.39
N ASP A 308 -5.74 8.40 19.29
CA ASP A 308 -6.00 9.66 18.60
C ASP A 308 -6.15 9.43 17.08
N ILE A 309 -6.93 10.30 16.42
CA ILE A 309 -7.01 10.38 14.96
C ILE A 309 -6.46 11.73 14.54
N ASP A 310 -5.30 11.73 13.90
CA ASP A 310 -4.63 12.92 13.37
C ASP A 310 -4.63 12.91 11.84
N ILE A 311 -5.22 13.93 11.23
CA ILE A 311 -5.31 14.09 9.78
C ILE A 311 -4.66 15.41 9.41
N THR A 312 -3.56 15.36 8.66
CA THR A 312 -2.92 16.53 8.09
C THR A 312 -3.01 16.46 6.58
N GLY A 313 -3.62 17.47 5.96
CA GLY A 313 -3.72 17.58 4.52
C GLY A 313 -3.21 18.93 4.02
N THR A 314 -2.31 18.91 3.05
CA THR A 314 -1.77 20.11 2.38
C THR A 314 -1.98 20.01 0.89
N ALA A 315 -2.67 20.99 0.29
CA ALA A 315 -2.79 21.13 -1.15
C ALA A 315 -1.70 22.05 -1.71
N GLN A 316 -1.13 21.70 -2.86
CA GLN A 316 -0.03 22.46 -3.49
C GLN A 316 -0.36 22.92 -4.93
N GLY A 317 -1.52 22.54 -5.45
CA GLY A 317 -1.95 22.82 -6.81
C GLY A 317 -2.26 24.29 -7.08
N SER A 318 -2.18 24.74 -8.33
CA SER A 318 -2.51 26.13 -8.69
C SER A 318 -3.90 26.30 -9.34
N GLY A 319 -4.71 25.23 -9.42
CA GLY A 319 -6.06 25.31 -9.97
C GLY A 319 -7.15 25.59 -8.94
N SER A 320 -8.30 24.91 -9.06
CA SER A 320 -9.47 25.09 -8.20
C SER A 320 -9.85 23.82 -7.46
N GLY A 321 -10.41 23.95 -6.24
CA GLY A 321 -10.73 22.81 -5.38
C GLY A 321 -9.49 22.23 -4.70
N GLU A 322 -8.47 23.07 -4.52
CA GLU A 322 -7.16 22.73 -3.95
C GLU A 322 -7.22 22.69 -2.43
N ASP A 323 -8.03 21.76 -1.90
CA ASP A 323 -8.35 21.68 -0.48
C ASP A 323 -7.30 20.87 0.29
N GLY A 324 -6.88 21.37 1.45
CA GLY A 324 -5.96 20.64 2.32
C GLY A 324 -6.56 19.30 2.73
N VAL A 325 -7.73 19.36 3.35
CA VAL A 325 -8.54 18.20 3.74
C VAL A 325 -9.96 18.37 3.20
N TYR A 326 -10.45 17.40 2.42
CA TYR A 326 -11.86 17.34 2.00
C TYR A 326 -12.52 16.04 2.43
N LEU A 327 -13.58 16.14 3.24
CA LEU A 327 -14.32 15.01 3.78
C LEU A 327 -15.77 15.03 3.31
N ALA A 328 -16.12 14.07 2.46
CA ALA A 328 -17.47 13.76 2.00
C ALA A 328 -17.85 12.29 2.30
N MET A 329 -17.63 11.88 3.54
CA MET A 329 -17.75 10.51 4.05
C MET A 329 -18.94 10.37 5.03
N PRO A 330 -20.15 10.01 4.59
CA PRO A 330 -21.30 9.82 5.48
C PRO A 330 -21.09 8.83 6.63
N ALA A 331 -20.18 7.86 6.52
CA ALA A 331 -19.87 6.94 7.62
C ALA A 331 -18.96 7.54 8.70
N GLY A 332 -18.35 8.70 8.43
CA GLY A 332 -17.78 9.59 9.43
C GLY A 332 -16.36 9.29 9.91
N ILE A 333 -15.94 10.16 10.83
CA ILE A 333 -14.73 10.00 11.65
C ILE A 333 -15.18 9.92 13.11
N GLN A 334 -14.81 8.85 13.80
CA GLN A 334 -15.33 8.58 15.14
C GLN A 334 -14.25 8.07 16.10
N VAL A 335 -14.19 8.67 17.29
CA VAL A 335 -13.54 8.09 18.46
C VAL A 335 -14.58 7.72 19.52
N THR A 336 -14.61 6.48 19.97
CA THR A 336 -15.66 6.00 20.91
C THR A 336 -15.24 6.00 22.37
N GLY A 337 -13.95 6.04 22.65
CA GLY A 337 -13.35 6.14 23.97
C GLY A 337 -12.66 7.48 24.17
N THR A 338 -11.38 7.46 24.54
CA THR A 338 -10.66 8.62 25.11
C THR A 338 -9.88 9.46 24.11
N GLY A 339 -9.65 8.97 22.89
CA GLY A 339 -8.81 9.65 21.91
C GLY A 339 -9.43 10.93 21.36
N ASN A 340 -8.56 11.81 20.88
CA ASN A 340 -8.89 13.08 20.24
C ASN A 340 -8.99 12.90 18.72
N ILE A 341 -9.62 13.89 18.07
CA ILE A 341 -9.58 14.04 16.62
C ILE A 341 -8.93 15.38 16.31
N THR A 342 -7.81 15.37 15.61
CA THR A 342 -7.13 16.56 15.09
C THR A 342 -7.21 16.54 13.56
N ILE A 343 -7.70 17.62 12.96
CA ILE A 343 -7.65 17.80 11.51
C ILE A 343 -6.96 19.12 11.22
N VAL A 344 -5.82 19.03 10.54
CA VAL A 344 -5.03 20.17 10.09
C VAL A 344 -5.13 20.24 8.57
N GLY A 345 -5.68 21.35 8.07
CA GLY A 345 -5.90 21.53 6.64
C GLY A 345 -5.25 22.80 6.11
N GLN A 346 -4.32 22.65 5.17
CA GLN A 346 -3.76 23.76 4.40
C GLN A 346 -4.25 23.69 2.95
N GLY A 347 -5.16 24.58 2.59
CA GLY A 347 -5.55 24.80 1.19
C GLY A 347 -4.40 25.44 0.43
N SER A 348 -4.42 25.34 -0.90
CA SER A 348 -3.33 25.88 -1.71
C SER A 348 -3.19 27.39 -1.58
N THR A 349 -1.93 27.85 -1.51
CA THR A 349 -1.58 29.27 -1.62
C THR A 349 -1.36 29.73 -3.07
N LEU A 350 -1.35 28.80 -4.02
CA LEU A 350 -1.11 29.06 -5.44
C LEU A 350 -2.40 29.00 -6.29
N GLY A 351 -3.43 28.32 -5.78
CA GLY A 351 -4.73 28.14 -6.41
C GLY A 351 -5.88 28.59 -5.51
N SER A 352 -7.09 28.11 -5.83
CA SER A 352 -8.28 28.29 -5.00
C SER A 352 -8.63 26.99 -4.29
N GLY A 353 -8.63 27.00 -2.96
CA GLY A 353 -9.08 25.90 -2.13
C GLY A 353 -9.25 26.35 -0.68
N VAL A 354 -9.78 25.47 0.16
CA VAL A 354 -9.94 25.71 1.59
C VAL A 354 -9.00 24.81 2.39
N GLY A 355 -8.68 25.22 3.62
CA GLY A 355 -7.94 24.37 4.56
C GLY A 355 -8.66 23.05 4.79
N ILE A 356 -9.88 23.14 5.32
CA ILE A 356 -10.72 22.00 5.65
C ILE A 356 -12.11 22.21 5.04
N LEU A 357 -12.55 21.26 4.21
CA LEU A 357 -13.90 21.17 3.66
C LEU A 357 -14.60 19.94 4.22
N VAL A 358 -15.72 20.13 4.92
CA VAL A 358 -16.54 19.02 5.42
C VAL A 358 -17.94 19.09 4.80
N SER A 359 -18.31 18.06 4.05
CA SER A 359 -19.61 17.95 3.38
C SER A 359 -20.30 16.64 3.74
N GLY A 360 -21.15 16.67 4.76
CA GLY A 360 -21.94 15.50 5.17
C GLY A 360 -21.15 14.41 5.91
N THR A 361 -19.93 14.70 6.36
CA THR A 361 -19.14 13.80 7.21
C THR A 361 -19.43 14.09 8.68
N PRO A 362 -20.02 13.16 9.44
CA PRO A 362 -20.08 13.29 10.89
C PRO A 362 -18.69 13.11 11.50
N ILE A 363 -18.31 14.00 12.41
CA ILE A 363 -17.05 13.95 13.17
C ILE A 363 -17.42 13.95 14.65
N SER A 364 -17.02 12.93 15.40
CA SER A 364 -17.44 12.77 16.80
C SER A 364 -16.41 12.08 17.66
N THR A 365 -16.34 12.48 18.93
CA THR A 365 -15.60 11.80 19.99
C THR A 365 -16.52 11.64 21.21
N ASN A 366 -16.29 10.62 22.04
CA ASN A 366 -17.03 10.44 23.28
C ASN A 366 -16.52 11.37 24.39
N THR A 367 -15.24 11.27 24.74
CA THR A 367 -14.63 12.08 25.81
C THR A 367 -13.42 12.90 25.37
N GLY A 368 -12.91 12.71 24.14
CA GLY A 368 -11.78 13.46 23.63
C GLY A 368 -12.15 14.86 23.15
N ALA A 369 -11.15 15.59 22.66
CA ALA A 369 -11.34 16.85 21.95
C ALA A 369 -11.48 16.63 20.44
N ILE A 370 -12.13 17.59 19.76
CA ILE A 370 -12.10 17.72 18.30
C ILE A 370 -11.46 19.08 18.01
N ASP A 371 -10.32 19.07 17.32
CA ASP A 371 -9.62 20.26 16.89
C ASP A 371 -9.50 20.30 15.36
N LEU A 372 -9.87 21.44 14.77
CA LEU A 372 -9.89 21.67 13.33
C LEU A 372 -9.15 22.98 13.05
N THR A 373 -7.97 22.91 12.43
CA THR A 373 -7.08 24.07 12.22
C THR A 373 -6.62 24.21 10.79
#